data_AF-A0A397D9H0-F1
#
_entry.id   AF-A0A397D9H0-F1
#
_cell.length_a   1.000
_cell.length_b   1.000
_cell.length_c   1.000
_cell.angle_alpha   90.00
_cell.angle_beta   90.00
_cell.angle_gamma   90.00
#
_symmetry.space_group_name_H-M   'P 1'
#
loop_
_entity.id
_entity.type
_entity.pdbx_description
1 polymer ?
#
loop_
_entity_poly.entity_id
_entity_poly.type
_entity_poly.pdbx_seq_one_letter_code
_entity_poly.pdbx_strand_id
1 'polypeptide(L)'
;MGHLPTAAVKNKITKITPTKTHTRSFLPGKCWVSDTKGPMRATSVGGCKYYTVYVDAGSGMKVVRFVNSTDAATQQANFAKDMAWSKAQTGRKVKVFRSDSGSDHPVLPLIVNDMAISMMTMAMLSHPGLAKRWWTEAVNTAVFIQICVPHSSNATTTPIKAFTGHKASLDKRREFGCNAYNMANEPEKRNKLDPKATKYVMMGYAKHQKAYKLYDLEQKKMVTSVLVQFRENVPW
;
A
#
# COMPACT_ATOMS: atom_id res chain seq x y z
N MET A 1 20.18 14.73 61.12
CA MET A 1 18.70 14.75 61.16
C MET A 1 18.19 14.95 59.75
N GLY A 2 17.07 14.31 59.45
CA GLY A 2 16.73 13.80 58.12
C GLY A 2 16.48 14.83 57.04
N HIS A 3 16.58 14.38 55.79
CA HIS A 3 15.82 14.92 54.67
C HIS A 3 15.61 13.83 53.62
N LEU A 4 14.34 13.46 53.42
CA LEU A 4 13.60 13.48 52.14
C LEU A 4 12.12 13.31 52.51
N PRO A 5 11.18 14.00 51.83
CA PRO A 5 10.69 13.46 50.56
C PRO A 5 10.35 14.49 49.45
N THR A 6 10.52 13.99 48.22
CA THR A 6 9.83 14.26 46.95
C THR A 6 8.61 15.21 46.93
N ALA A 7 8.64 16.22 46.03
CA ALA A 7 7.60 16.49 45.01
C ALA A 7 7.91 17.72 44.11
N ALA A 8 7.40 17.64 42.87
CA ALA A 8 6.95 18.74 41.98
C ALA A 8 7.89 19.35 40.88
N VAL A 9 7.83 18.74 39.69
CA VAL A 9 7.16 19.26 38.47
C VAL A 9 7.46 20.71 38.02
N LYS A 10 8.22 20.86 36.90
CA LYS A 10 7.76 21.46 35.62
C LYS A 10 8.88 21.59 34.57
N ASN A 11 8.84 20.73 33.56
CA ASN A 11 9.47 20.98 32.27
C ASN A 11 8.76 22.17 31.60
N LYS A 12 9.48 23.27 31.35
CA LYS A 12 8.99 24.39 30.54
C LYS A 12 10.12 24.92 29.65
N ILE A 13 10.53 24.12 28.68
CA ILE A 13 11.13 24.65 27.45
C ILE A 13 10.00 24.66 26.42
N THR A 14 9.40 25.83 26.27
CA THR A 14 8.42 26.13 25.23
C THR A 14 9.10 25.92 23.89
N LYS A 15 8.88 24.75 23.26
CA LYS A 15 9.19 24.57 21.84
C LYS A 15 8.35 25.61 21.10
N ILE A 16 8.98 26.68 20.64
CA ILE A 16 8.39 27.57 19.65
C ILE A 16 8.15 26.68 18.44
N THR A 17 6.91 26.20 18.32
CA THR A 17 6.47 25.45 17.15
C THR A 17 6.51 26.44 16.00
N PRO A 18 7.24 26.19 14.91
CA PRO A 18 7.19 27.06 13.75
C PRO A 18 5.73 27.19 13.33
N THR A 19 5.29 28.42 13.09
CA THR A 19 3.92 28.71 12.65
C THR A 19 3.63 27.84 11.43
N LYS A 20 2.54 27.04 11.52
CA LYS A 20 2.09 26.13 10.45
C LYS A 20 1.98 26.91 9.15
N THR A 21 3.00 26.84 8.31
CA THR A 21 3.01 27.59 7.05
C THR A 21 2.11 26.84 6.07
N HIS A 22 1.07 27.54 5.62
CA HIS A 22 -0.03 27.06 4.79
C HIS A 22 0.39 26.00 3.77
N THR A 23 -0.25 24.82 3.88
CA THR A 23 -0.26 23.77 2.88
C THR A 23 -0.62 24.41 1.54
N ARG A 24 0.33 24.44 0.58
CA ARG A 24 -0.05 24.73 -0.81
C ARG A 24 -1.07 23.67 -1.21
N SER A 25 -2.31 24.07 -1.49
CA SER A 25 -3.33 23.16 -2.02
C SER A 25 -2.96 22.79 -3.45
N PHE A 26 -2.30 21.65 -3.61
CA PHE A 26 -1.99 21.14 -4.94
C PHE A 26 -3.23 20.52 -5.56
N LEU A 27 -3.45 20.77 -6.85
CA LEU A 27 -4.41 19.98 -7.62
C LEU A 27 -3.86 18.56 -7.83
N PRO A 28 -4.73 17.54 -7.95
CA PRO A 28 -4.30 16.19 -8.27
C PRO A 28 -3.38 16.14 -9.49
N GLY A 29 -2.26 15.42 -9.38
CA GLY A 29 -1.26 15.24 -10.43
C GLY A 29 -0.24 16.39 -10.54
N LYS A 30 -0.29 17.41 -9.68
CA LYS A 30 0.65 18.55 -9.74
C LYS A 30 1.87 18.41 -8.85
N CYS A 31 1.76 17.69 -7.74
CA CYS A 31 2.82 17.57 -6.76
C CYS A 31 2.93 16.12 -6.30
N TRP A 32 4.06 15.49 -6.60
CA TRP A 32 4.36 14.12 -6.20
C TRP A 32 5.53 14.11 -5.23
N VAL A 33 5.42 13.26 -4.21
CA VAL A 33 6.49 12.97 -3.26
C VAL A 33 6.82 11.49 -3.36
N SER A 34 8.09 11.12 -3.41
CA SER A 34 8.52 9.73 -3.36
C SER A 34 9.39 9.43 -2.16
N ASP A 35 9.23 8.22 -1.64
CA ASP A 35 10.02 7.67 -0.54
C ASP A 35 10.32 6.20 -0.83
N THR A 36 11.58 5.80 -0.60
CA THR A 36 12.07 4.45 -0.92
C THR A 36 12.43 3.71 0.36
N LYS A 37 11.93 2.48 0.50
CA LYS A 37 12.16 1.62 1.65
C LYS A 37 12.96 0.40 1.27
N GLY A 38 13.91 0.05 2.14
CA GLY A 38 14.73 -1.14 2.04
C GLY A 38 16.21 -0.84 2.33
N PRO A 39 17.09 -1.85 2.20
CA PRO A 39 16.76 -3.22 1.77
C PRO A 39 15.92 -3.93 2.83
N MET A 40 14.87 -4.62 2.39
CA MET A 40 14.08 -5.51 3.25
C MET A 40 14.94 -6.72 3.63
N ARG A 41 14.90 -7.10 4.92
CA ARG A 41 15.63 -8.29 5.40
C ARG A 41 15.22 -9.57 4.67
N ALA A 42 13.93 -9.69 4.32
CA ALA A 42 13.42 -10.78 3.51
C ALA A 42 13.33 -10.33 2.05
N THR A 43 14.02 -11.05 1.15
CA THR A 43 13.81 -10.87 -0.29
C THR A 43 12.40 -11.36 -0.65
N SER A 44 11.69 -10.62 -1.50
CA SER A 44 10.35 -11.01 -1.92
C SER A 44 10.37 -12.23 -2.82
N VAL A 45 9.22 -12.87 -3.04
CA VAL A 45 9.08 -13.96 -4.02
C VAL A 45 9.51 -13.54 -5.43
N GLY A 46 9.32 -12.27 -5.79
CA GLY A 46 9.76 -11.69 -7.07
C GLY A 46 11.19 -11.13 -7.05
N GLY A 47 12.01 -11.46 -6.05
CA GLY A 47 13.40 -10.99 -5.95
C GLY A 47 13.55 -9.51 -5.56
N CYS A 48 12.47 -8.84 -5.18
CA CYS A 48 12.52 -7.43 -4.79
C CYS A 48 13.14 -7.29 -3.40
N LYS A 49 13.89 -6.20 -3.21
CA LYS A 49 14.52 -5.83 -1.93
C LYS A 49 14.06 -4.46 -1.45
N TYR A 50 13.52 -3.64 -2.34
CA TYR A 50 13.07 -2.30 -2.03
C TYR A 50 11.67 -2.07 -2.59
N TYR A 51 10.99 -1.07 -2.04
CA TYR A 51 9.83 -0.47 -2.70
C TYR A 51 9.90 1.04 -2.62
N THR A 52 9.43 1.71 -3.67
CA THR A 52 9.27 3.17 -3.70
C THR A 52 7.78 3.49 -3.75
N VAL A 53 7.32 4.33 -2.82
CA VAL A 53 5.95 4.85 -2.79
C VAL A 53 5.96 6.26 -3.34
N TYR A 54 5.15 6.50 -4.37
CA TYR A 54 4.84 7.82 -4.90
C TYR A 54 3.49 8.26 -4.35
N VAL A 55 3.45 9.46 -3.76
CA VAL A 55 2.26 10.06 -3.16
C VAL A 55 1.95 11.39 -3.85
N ASP A 56 0.76 11.51 -4.41
CA ASP A 56 0.24 12.78 -4.92
C ASP A 56 -0.26 13.63 -3.76
N ALA A 57 0.37 14.79 -3.53
CA ALA A 57 0.03 15.67 -2.41
C ALA A 57 -1.36 16.32 -2.54
N GLY A 58 -1.90 16.41 -3.76
CA GLY A 58 -3.20 17.03 -4.01
C GLY A 58 -4.40 16.13 -3.72
N SER A 59 -4.27 14.83 -3.94
CA SER A 59 -5.33 13.84 -3.74
C SER A 59 -5.05 12.84 -2.61
N GLY A 60 -3.79 12.68 -2.21
CA GLY A 60 -3.33 11.59 -1.35
C GLY A 60 -3.19 10.25 -2.08
N MET A 61 -3.31 10.23 -3.42
CA MET A 61 -3.18 9.01 -4.23
C MET A 61 -1.80 8.42 -4.07
N LYS A 62 -1.73 7.10 -3.94
CA LYS A 62 -0.48 6.37 -3.74
C LYS A 62 -0.26 5.34 -4.85
N VAL A 63 0.98 5.24 -5.30
CA VAL A 63 1.45 4.20 -6.22
C VAL A 63 2.72 3.61 -5.66
N VAL A 64 2.85 2.28 -5.68
CA VAL A 64 4.05 1.58 -5.22
C VAL A 64 4.76 0.86 -6.36
N ARG A 65 6.09 0.92 -6.34
CA ARG A 65 6.99 0.22 -7.27
C ARG A 65 7.94 -0.66 -6.48
N PHE A 66 7.92 -1.96 -6.78
CA PHE A 66 8.83 -2.93 -6.18
C PHE A 66 10.07 -3.09 -7.05
N VAL A 67 11.25 -2.99 -6.45
CA VAL A 67 12.53 -3.01 -7.16
C VAL A 67 13.56 -3.86 -6.42
N ASN A 68 14.52 -4.40 -7.16
CA ASN A 68 15.66 -5.14 -6.61
C ASN A 68 16.87 -4.23 -6.32
N SER A 69 16.89 -3.02 -6.90
CA SER A 69 17.96 -2.02 -6.84
C SER A 69 17.37 -0.60 -6.73
N THR A 70 18.11 0.30 -6.10
CA THR A 70 17.78 1.74 -5.98
C THR A 70 18.62 2.61 -6.90
N ASP A 71 19.20 2.04 -7.95
CA ASP A 71 19.98 2.78 -8.93
C ASP A 71 19.13 3.85 -9.64
N ALA A 72 19.81 4.92 -10.07
CA ALA A 72 19.16 6.08 -10.66
C ALA A 72 18.39 5.73 -11.94
N ALA A 73 18.86 4.79 -12.77
CA ALA A 73 18.19 4.41 -14.01
C ALA A 73 16.85 3.72 -13.74
N THR A 74 16.82 2.76 -12.81
CA THR A 74 15.60 2.08 -12.36
C THR A 74 14.59 3.07 -11.77
N GLN A 75 15.05 3.99 -10.91
CA GLN A 75 14.18 4.99 -10.30
C GLN A 75 13.64 5.99 -11.32
N GLN A 76 14.48 6.43 -12.28
CA GLN A 76 14.07 7.32 -13.35
C GLN A 76 13.03 6.67 -14.28
N ALA A 77 13.21 5.40 -14.63
CA ALA A 77 12.26 4.65 -15.46
C ALA A 77 10.89 4.49 -14.77
N ASN A 78 10.89 4.15 -13.47
CA ASN A 78 9.68 4.05 -12.66
C ASN A 78 8.96 5.40 -12.56
N PHE A 79 9.70 6.47 -12.25
CA PHE A 79 9.17 7.81 -12.19
C PHE A 79 8.54 8.23 -13.52
N ALA A 80 9.24 8.07 -14.65
CA ALA A 80 8.72 8.42 -15.96
C ALA A 80 7.40 7.68 -16.27
N LYS A 81 7.32 6.38 -15.93
CA LYS A 81 6.10 5.58 -16.10
C LYS A 81 4.94 6.09 -15.23
N ASP A 82 5.21 6.42 -13.96
CA ASP A 82 4.18 6.92 -13.05
C ASP A 82 3.71 8.32 -13.41
N MET A 83 4.60 9.20 -13.88
CA MET A 83 4.22 10.54 -14.32
C MET A 83 3.41 10.51 -15.62
N ALA A 84 3.75 9.61 -16.55
CA ALA A 84 2.96 9.39 -17.76
C ALA A 84 1.54 8.91 -17.42
N TRP A 85 1.43 7.92 -16.53
CA TRP A 85 0.14 7.46 -16.01
C TRP A 85 -0.62 8.58 -15.29
N SER A 86 0.05 9.35 -14.43
CA SER A 86 -0.55 10.49 -13.72
C SER A 86 -1.14 11.52 -14.69
N LYS A 87 -0.40 11.87 -15.75
CA LYS A 87 -0.87 12.78 -16.80
C LYS A 87 -2.09 12.22 -17.51
N ALA A 88 -2.11 10.92 -17.81
CA ALA A 88 -3.25 10.26 -18.45
C ALA A 88 -4.51 10.27 -17.57
N GLN A 89 -4.38 10.13 -16.24
CA GLN A 89 -5.52 10.17 -15.32
C GLN A 89 -6.04 11.57 -15.04
N THR A 90 -5.14 12.56 -14.92
CA THR A 90 -5.47 13.89 -14.39
C THR A 90 -5.54 14.98 -15.47
N GLY A 91 -5.05 14.70 -16.68
CA GLY A 91 -4.81 15.69 -17.73
C GLY A 91 -3.69 16.70 -17.40
N ARG A 92 -3.01 16.55 -16.25
CA ARG A 92 -2.10 17.56 -15.71
C ARG A 92 -0.66 17.07 -15.76
N LYS A 93 0.24 17.93 -16.25
CA LYS A 93 1.68 17.76 -16.08
C LYS A 93 2.08 18.05 -14.63
N VAL A 94 3.01 17.25 -14.13
CA VAL A 94 3.64 17.43 -12.81
C VAL A 94 4.41 18.73 -12.78
N LYS A 95 4.24 19.50 -11.69
CA LYS A 95 4.94 20.77 -11.46
C LYS A 95 6.01 20.65 -10.39
N VAL A 96 5.75 19.84 -9.38
CA VAL A 96 6.65 19.62 -8.25
C VAL A 96 6.83 18.13 -8.08
N PHE A 97 8.08 17.69 -8.04
CA PHE A 97 8.44 16.36 -7.61
C PHE A 97 9.47 16.47 -6.49
N ARG A 98 9.30 15.69 -5.43
CA ARG A 98 10.22 15.63 -4.30
C ARG A 98 10.57 14.17 -4.06
N SER A 99 11.83 13.82 -4.25
CA SER A 99 12.35 12.53 -3.84
C SER A 99 13.22 12.75 -2.62
N ASP A 100 13.00 11.98 -1.57
CA ASP A 100 13.96 11.93 -0.47
C ASP A 100 15.12 11.02 -0.88
N SER A 101 16.13 11.63 -1.49
CA SER A 101 17.44 11.03 -1.69
C SER A 101 18.48 12.13 -1.52
N GLY A 102 18.72 12.49 -0.25
CA GLY A 102 19.83 13.34 0.17
C GLY A 102 19.45 14.77 0.58
N SER A 103 19.98 15.16 1.75
CA SER A 103 20.06 16.51 2.36
C SER A 103 18.95 16.97 3.31
N ASP A 104 19.42 17.47 4.46
CA ASP A 104 18.73 18.05 5.61
C ASP A 104 17.80 19.21 5.23
N HIS A 105 16.58 18.88 4.83
CA HIS A 105 15.49 19.86 4.72
C HIS A 105 14.35 19.48 5.66
N PRO A 106 13.77 20.46 6.40
CA PRO A 106 12.69 20.21 7.32
C PRO A 106 11.47 19.75 6.53
N VAL A 107 11.31 18.43 6.46
CA VAL A 107 10.24 17.74 5.77
C VAL A 107 8.89 18.20 6.32
N LEU A 108 7.95 18.47 5.42
CA LEU A 108 6.54 18.64 5.78
C LEU A 108 6.10 17.37 6.54
N PRO A 109 5.74 17.46 7.84
CA PRO A 109 5.49 16.28 8.68
C PRO A 109 4.23 15.46 8.33
N LEU A 110 3.62 15.65 7.17
CA LEU A 110 2.22 15.26 6.92
C LEU A 110 1.96 14.47 5.64
N ILE A 111 2.94 14.25 4.74
CA ILE A 111 2.63 13.67 3.41
C ILE A 111 3.21 12.27 3.18
N VAL A 112 4.20 11.83 3.97
CA VAL A 112 4.66 10.43 3.92
C VAL A 112 4.14 9.66 5.14
N ASN A 113 2.86 9.30 5.08
CA ASN A 113 2.27 8.27 5.96
C ASN A 113 2.80 6.86 5.60
N ASP A 114 4.13 6.70 5.50
CA ASP A 114 4.81 5.43 5.23
C ASP A 114 4.68 4.46 6.42
N MET A 115 4.60 4.99 7.64
CA MET A 115 4.37 4.19 8.86
C MET A 115 3.10 3.34 8.74
N ALA A 116 2.01 3.89 8.19
CA ALA A 116 0.76 3.16 8.07
C ALA A 116 0.85 1.99 7.06
N ILE A 117 1.59 2.14 5.96
CA ILE A 117 1.79 1.06 4.98
C ILE A 117 2.60 -0.07 5.63
N SER A 118 3.68 0.28 6.34
CA SER A 118 4.51 -0.67 7.06
C SER A 118 3.72 -1.42 8.16
N MET A 119 2.93 -0.70 8.97
CA MET A 119 2.07 -1.31 10.01
C MET A 119 1.04 -2.28 9.42
N MET A 120 0.32 -1.88 8.37
CA MET A 120 -0.63 -2.76 7.68
C MET A 120 0.06 -3.98 7.08
N THR A 121 1.23 -3.81 6.47
CA THR A 121 2.02 -4.91 5.91
C THR A 121 2.40 -5.92 6.99
N MET A 122 2.88 -5.43 8.14
CA MET A 122 3.23 -6.29 9.27
C MET A 122 2.02 -7.04 9.81
N ALA A 123 0.87 -6.38 9.94
CA ALA A 123 -0.37 -7.01 10.38
C ALA A 123 -0.87 -8.08 9.39
N MET A 124 -0.90 -7.76 8.10
CA MET A 124 -1.31 -8.67 7.02
C MET A 124 -0.41 -9.91 6.90
N LEU A 125 0.85 -9.82 7.29
CA LEU A 125 1.74 -10.99 7.32
C LEU A 125 1.62 -11.76 8.64
N SER A 126 1.50 -11.07 9.77
CA SER A 126 1.56 -11.71 11.09
C SER A 126 0.26 -12.39 11.47
N HIS A 127 -0.89 -11.78 11.16
CA HIS A 127 -2.21 -12.31 11.52
C HIS A 127 -2.47 -13.70 10.89
N PRO A 128 -2.32 -13.87 9.56
CA PRO A 128 -2.39 -15.18 8.92
C PRO A 128 -1.02 -15.89 8.92
N GLY A 129 -0.07 -15.60 9.82
CA GLY A 129 1.21 -16.34 9.92
C GLY A 129 2.02 -16.50 8.61
N LEU A 130 1.88 -15.58 7.66
CA LEU A 130 2.50 -15.67 6.34
C LEU A 130 3.99 -15.32 6.41
N ALA A 131 4.79 -16.06 5.65
CA ALA A 131 6.23 -15.82 5.55
C ALA A 131 6.53 -14.40 5.04
N LYS A 132 7.55 -13.76 5.63
CA LYS A 132 7.94 -12.38 5.29
C LYS A 132 8.26 -12.16 3.82
N ARG A 133 8.60 -13.20 3.05
CA ARG A 133 8.81 -13.14 1.58
C ARG A 133 7.60 -12.62 0.79
N TRP A 134 6.41 -12.62 1.39
CA TRP A 134 5.16 -12.12 0.78
C TRP A 134 4.93 -10.63 0.95
N TRP A 135 5.90 -9.89 1.50
CA TRP A 135 5.76 -8.47 1.80
C TRP A 135 5.35 -7.61 0.60
N THR A 136 5.73 -7.96 -0.64
CA THR A 136 5.31 -7.19 -1.84
C THR A 136 3.80 -7.24 -2.05
N GLU A 137 3.18 -8.39 -1.82
CA GLU A 137 1.73 -8.55 -1.97
C GLU A 137 0.97 -7.84 -0.85
N ALA A 138 1.51 -7.92 0.38
CA ALA A 138 0.96 -7.22 1.53
C ALA A 138 1.07 -5.68 1.37
N VAL A 139 2.23 -5.15 0.96
CA VAL A 139 2.42 -3.71 0.69
C VAL A 139 1.47 -3.23 -0.41
N ASN A 140 1.35 -3.99 -1.51
CA ASN A 140 0.45 -3.64 -2.61
C ASN A 140 -1.02 -3.59 -2.14
N THR A 141 -1.42 -4.54 -1.29
CA THR A 141 -2.76 -4.58 -0.69
C THR A 141 -2.98 -3.43 0.28
N ALA A 142 -2.00 -3.12 1.14
CA ALA A 142 -2.08 -1.99 2.07
C ALA A 142 -2.24 -0.65 1.33
N VAL A 143 -1.45 -0.43 0.26
CA VAL A 143 -1.58 0.75 -0.60
C VAL A 143 -2.96 0.82 -1.24
N PHE A 144 -3.46 -0.29 -1.78
CA PHE A 144 -4.81 -0.37 -2.35
C PHE A 144 -5.90 0.01 -1.33
N ILE A 145 -5.81 -0.51 -0.10
CA ILE A 145 -6.76 -0.15 0.96
C ILE A 145 -6.70 1.34 1.27
N GLN A 146 -5.49 1.91 1.41
CA GLN A 146 -5.34 3.34 1.72
C GLN A 146 -5.92 4.26 0.64
N ILE A 147 -5.81 3.93 -0.64
CA ILE A 147 -6.38 4.77 -1.70
C ILE A 147 -7.90 4.64 -1.81
N CYS A 148 -8.47 3.58 -1.22
CA CYS A 148 -9.90 3.30 -1.20
C CYS A 148 -10.62 3.86 0.04
N VAL A 149 -9.89 4.34 1.06
CA VAL A 149 -10.46 4.85 2.32
C VAL A 149 -10.16 6.35 2.41
N PRO A 150 -11.12 7.19 2.85
CA PRO A 150 -10.85 8.61 3.05
C PRO A 150 -9.80 8.79 4.16
N HIS A 151 -8.91 9.76 3.96
CA HIS A 151 -7.92 10.11 4.98
C HIS A 151 -8.52 11.14 5.95
N SER A 152 -8.08 11.17 7.21
CA SER A 152 -8.59 12.12 8.21
C SER A 152 -8.46 13.58 7.77
N SER A 153 -7.42 13.91 7.02
CA SER A 153 -7.20 15.25 6.45
C SER A 153 -8.13 15.59 5.27
N ASN A 154 -8.73 14.59 4.62
CA ASN A 154 -9.62 14.71 3.46
C ASN A 154 -10.83 13.77 3.65
N ALA A 155 -11.61 14.02 4.71
CA ALA A 155 -12.64 13.09 5.18
C ALA A 155 -13.78 12.84 4.18
N THR A 156 -13.97 13.72 3.20
CA THR A 156 -15.12 13.68 2.28
C THR A 156 -14.88 12.84 1.02
N THR A 157 -13.64 12.61 0.59
CA THR A 157 -13.32 11.95 -0.68
C THR A 157 -12.15 10.99 -0.54
N THR A 158 -12.26 9.80 -1.14
CA THR A 158 -11.16 8.83 -1.17
C THR A 158 -10.05 9.30 -2.13
N PRO A 159 -8.78 9.00 -1.87
CA PRO A 159 -7.69 9.41 -2.75
C PRO A 159 -7.87 9.00 -4.22
N ILE A 160 -8.34 7.76 -4.46
CA ILE A 160 -8.59 7.28 -5.82
C ILE A 160 -9.69 8.08 -6.52
N LYS A 161 -10.76 8.48 -5.81
CA LYS A 161 -11.83 9.31 -6.37
C LYS A 161 -11.35 10.73 -6.63
N ALA A 162 -10.57 11.31 -5.72
CA ALA A 162 -10.00 12.65 -5.90
C ALA A 162 -9.03 12.69 -7.11
N PHE A 163 -8.30 11.60 -7.35
CA PHE A 163 -7.29 11.55 -8.41
C PHE A 163 -7.84 11.16 -9.79
N THR A 164 -8.73 10.16 -9.85
CA THR A 164 -9.25 9.61 -11.12
C THR A 164 -10.66 10.05 -11.46
N GLY A 165 -11.36 10.72 -10.52
CA GLY A 165 -12.80 10.98 -10.61
C GLY A 165 -13.68 9.76 -10.29
N HIS A 166 -13.12 8.55 -10.24
CA HIS A 166 -13.87 7.31 -10.10
C HIS A 166 -13.78 6.76 -8.67
N LYS A 167 -14.93 6.38 -8.11
CA LYS A 167 -14.99 5.76 -6.78
C LYS A 167 -14.56 4.29 -6.87
N ALA A 168 -13.66 3.86 -5.98
CA ALA A 168 -13.38 2.43 -5.81
C ALA A 168 -14.61 1.69 -5.24
N SER A 169 -14.88 0.49 -5.76
CA SER A 169 -15.85 -0.42 -5.14
C SER A 169 -15.22 -1.01 -3.88
N LEU A 170 -15.93 -0.89 -2.76
CA LEU A 170 -15.48 -1.37 -1.45
C LEU A 170 -16.02 -2.78 -1.14
N ASP A 171 -17.02 -3.23 -1.90
CA ASP A 171 -17.80 -4.46 -1.68
C ASP A 171 -16.97 -5.74 -1.90
N LYS A 172 -15.86 -5.58 -2.64
CA LYS A 172 -14.94 -6.65 -3.01
C LYS A 172 -13.69 -6.68 -2.15
N ARG A 173 -13.63 -5.93 -1.05
CA ARG A 173 -12.50 -6.04 -0.12
C ARG A 173 -12.59 -7.34 0.65
N ARG A 174 -11.46 -8.03 0.76
CA ARG A 174 -11.30 -9.30 1.48
C ARG A 174 -10.10 -9.23 2.39
N GLU A 175 -10.15 -10.02 3.45
CA GLU A 175 -9.03 -10.16 4.38
C GLU A 175 -7.81 -10.76 3.67
N PHE A 176 -6.63 -10.17 3.89
CA PHE A 176 -5.39 -10.67 3.32
C PHE A 176 -4.95 -11.93 4.07
N GLY A 177 -4.57 -12.96 3.33
CA GLY A 177 -4.14 -14.24 3.88
C GLY A 177 -5.27 -15.19 4.28
N CYS A 178 -6.53 -14.82 4.03
CA CYS A 178 -7.66 -15.71 4.35
C CYS A 178 -7.78 -16.90 3.39
N ASN A 179 -8.55 -17.90 3.81
CA ASN A 179 -8.87 -19.06 2.99
C ASN A 179 -9.78 -18.65 1.82
N ALA A 180 -9.33 -18.93 0.60
CA ALA A 180 -10.02 -18.59 -0.64
C ALA A 180 -10.26 -19.86 -1.45
N TYR A 181 -11.51 -20.11 -1.83
CA TYR A 181 -11.91 -21.27 -2.64
C TYR A 181 -12.17 -20.79 -4.05
N ASN A 182 -11.23 -21.10 -4.95
CA ASN A 182 -11.38 -20.78 -6.37
C ASN A 182 -12.31 -21.81 -7.01
N MET A 183 -13.41 -21.35 -7.59
CA MET A 183 -14.38 -22.23 -8.24
C MET A 183 -13.79 -22.71 -9.57
N ALA A 184 -14.01 -23.99 -9.90
CA ALA A 184 -13.53 -24.52 -11.17
C ALA A 184 -14.17 -23.78 -12.35
N ASN A 185 -13.35 -23.33 -13.31
CA ASN A 185 -13.82 -22.56 -14.48
C ASN A 185 -14.54 -23.42 -15.52
N GLU A 186 -14.42 -24.76 -15.44
CA GLU A 186 -15.01 -25.70 -16.39
C GLU A 186 -15.92 -26.70 -15.66
N PRO A 187 -17.10 -26.27 -15.16
CA PRO A 187 -18.02 -27.15 -14.47
C PRO A 187 -18.57 -28.28 -15.36
N GLU A 188 -18.59 -28.08 -16.68
CA GLU A 188 -19.12 -29.05 -17.65
C GLU A 188 -18.19 -30.23 -17.92
N LYS A 189 -16.88 -30.05 -17.78
CA LYS A 189 -15.89 -31.14 -17.96
C LYS A 189 -15.68 -31.98 -16.70
N ARG A 190 -16.56 -31.82 -15.72
CA ARG A 190 -16.43 -32.46 -14.42
C ARG A 190 -17.44 -33.55 -14.21
N ASN A 191 -16.97 -34.60 -13.55
CA ASN A 191 -17.83 -35.60 -12.99
C ASN A 191 -18.53 -35.06 -11.74
N LYS A 192 -19.70 -35.63 -11.43
CA LYS A 192 -20.56 -35.22 -10.30
C LYS A 192 -19.83 -35.26 -8.94
N LEU A 193 -18.77 -36.05 -8.83
CA LEU A 193 -18.00 -36.28 -7.60
C LEU A 193 -16.71 -35.46 -7.50
N ASP A 194 -16.32 -34.71 -8.54
CA ASP A 194 -15.06 -33.96 -8.48
C ASP A 194 -15.12 -32.85 -7.39
N PRO A 195 -13.99 -32.30 -6.89
CA PRO A 195 -13.96 -31.23 -5.88
C PRO A 195 -14.31 -29.85 -6.45
N LYS A 196 -15.48 -29.27 -6.12
CA LYS A 196 -16.08 -28.06 -6.79
C LYS A 196 -15.23 -26.78 -6.75
N ALA A 197 -14.32 -26.72 -5.80
CA ALA A 197 -13.40 -25.61 -5.63
C ALA A 197 -12.07 -26.12 -5.10
N THR A 198 -11.00 -25.40 -5.43
CA THR A 198 -9.67 -25.66 -4.92
C THR A 198 -9.32 -24.60 -3.87
N LYS A 199 -8.67 -24.99 -2.77
CA LYS A 199 -8.29 -24.09 -1.67
C LYS A 199 -7.02 -23.30 -2.06
N TYR A 200 -7.03 -22.00 -1.79
CA TYR A 200 -5.95 -21.06 -2.00
C TYR A 200 -5.85 -20.11 -0.80
N VAL A 201 -4.77 -19.35 -0.75
CA VAL A 201 -4.60 -18.20 0.13
C VAL A 201 -4.87 -16.90 -0.64
N MET A 202 -5.67 -16.00 -0.08
CA MET A 202 -5.91 -14.68 -0.67
C MET A 202 -4.68 -13.77 -0.51
N MET A 203 -4.06 -13.37 -1.62
CA MET A 203 -2.82 -12.57 -1.64
C MET A 203 -3.03 -11.13 -2.12
N GLY A 204 -4.26 -10.67 -2.26
CA GLY A 204 -4.56 -9.28 -2.66
C GLY A 204 -5.20 -9.18 -4.05
N TYR A 205 -5.09 -8.00 -4.66
CA TYR A 205 -5.89 -7.64 -5.85
C TYR A 205 -5.05 -7.59 -7.13
N ALA A 206 -5.64 -8.02 -8.24
CA ALA A 206 -5.01 -7.90 -9.56
C ALA A 206 -4.96 -6.43 -10.00
N LYS A 207 -3.85 -6.02 -10.63
CA LYS A 207 -3.60 -4.60 -10.96
C LYS A 207 -4.48 -4.04 -12.08
N HIS A 208 -4.85 -4.88 -13.05
CA HIS A 208 -5.52 -4.45 -14.29
C HIS A 208 -6.89 -5.11 -14.51
N GLN A 209 -7.35 -5.91 -13.55
CA GLN A 209 -8.58 -6.70 -13.66
C GLN A 209 -9.32 -6.67 -12.33
N LYS A 210 -10.65 -6.76 -12.38
CA LYS A 210 -11.51 -6.88 -11.18
C LYS A 210 -11.46 -8.31 -10.62
N ALA A 211 -10.25 -8.77 -10.28
CA ALA A 211 -9.95 -10.14 -9.88
C ALA A 211 -9.02 -10.16 -8.67
N TYR A 212 -9.00 -11.30 -7.98
CA TYR A 212 -8.19 -11.57 -6.80
C TYR A 212 -6.94 -12.35 -7.19
N LYS A 213 -5.83 -12.06 -6.52
CA LYS A 213 -4.59 -12.84 -6.59
C LYS A 213 -4.64 -13.91 -5.51
N LEU A 214 -4.54 -15.16 -5.92
CA LEU A 214 -4.64 -16.33 -5.07
C LEU A 214 -3.33 -17.12 -5.14
N TYR A 215 -2.87 -17.65 -4.01
CA TYR A 215 -1.71 -18.54 -3.96
C TYR A 215 -2.11 -19.98 -3.69
N ASP A 216 -1.67 -20.87 -4.58
CA ASP A 216 -1.81 -22.31 -4.46
C ASP A 216 -0.65 -22.85 -3.61
N LEU A 217 -0.97 -23.48 -2.47
CA LEU A 217 0.04 -24.07 -1.60
C LEU A 217 0.60 -25.39 -2.15
N GLU A 218 -0.19 -26.14 -2.92
CA GLU A 218 0.21 -27.43 -3.48
C GLU A 218 1.10 -27.21 -4.71
N GLN A 219 0.62 -26.40 -5.66
CA GLN A 219 1.34 -26.12 -6.90
C GLN A 219 2.34 -24.98 -6.78
N LYS A 220 2.38 -24.30 -5.62
CA LYS A 220 3.27 -23.17 -5.31
C LYS A 220 3.19 -22.04 -6.35
N LYS A 221 2.02 -21.82 -6.93
CA LYS A 221 1.80 -20.85 -8.02
C LYS A 221 0.80 -19.77 -7.66
N MET A 222 0.94 -18.62 -8.30
CA MET A 222 -0.02 -17.53 -8.22
C MET A 222 -1.06 -17.67 -9.34
N VAL A 223 -2.34 -17.54 -9.00
CA VAL A 223 -3.46 -17.54 -9.95
C VAL A 223 -4.28 -16.25 -9.75
N THR A 224 -4.90 -15.76 -10.83
CA THR A 224 -5.86 -14.66 -10.76
C THR A 224 -7.26 -15.19 -11.06
N SER A 225 -8.25 -14.89 -10.22
CA SER A 225 -9.63 -15.34 -10.41
C SER A 225 -10.65 -14.34 -9.90
N VAL A 226 -11.84 -14.35 -10.51
CA VAL A 226 -13.00 -13.54 -10.10
C VAL A 226 -14.00 -14.38 -9.30
N LEU A 227 -14.09 -15.69 -9.60
CA LEU A 227 -15.05 -16.61 -9.01
C LEU A 227 -14.45 -17.28 -7.78
N VAL A 228 -14.48 -16.55 -6.66
CA VAL A 228 -13.83 -16.97 -5.42
C VAL A 228 -14.79 -16.83 -4.24
N GLN A 229 -14.88 -17.89 -3.44
CA GLN A 229 -15.57 -17.88 -2.16
C GLN A 229 -14.55 -17.76 -1.02
N PHE A 230 -14.74 -16.80 -0.12
CA PHE A 230 -13.80 -16.51 0.96
C PHE A 230 -14.32 -17.03 2.30
N ARG A 231 -13.41 -17.54 3.14
CA ARG A 231 -13.65 -17.86 4.55
C ARG A 231 -12.64 -17.09 5.40
N GLU A 232 -13.08 -15.95 5.93
CA GLU A 232 -12.23 -14.94 6.59
C GLU A 232 -12.01 -15.24 8.08
N ASN A 233 -13.04 -15.73 8.79
CA ASN A 233 -12.96 -16.00 10.23
C ASN A 233 -12.41 -17.39 10.59
N VAL A 234 -11.62 -18.00 9.70
CA VAL A 234 -11.06 -19.34 9.93
C VAL A 234 -9.56 -19.27 9.72
N PRO A 235 -8.75 -19.61 10.74
CA PRO A 235 -7.30 -19.74 10.59
C PRO A 235 -6.94 -20.64 9.39
N TRP A 236 -5.85 -20.33 8.70
CA TRP A 236 -5.42 -21.04 7.49
C TRP A 236 -4.87 -22.43 7.78
#